data_AF-A0A2L1VGD0-F1
#
_entry.id   AF-A0A2L1VGD0-F1
#
_cell.length_a   1.000
_cell.length_b   1.000
_cell.length_c   1.000
_cell.angle_alpha   90.00
_cell.angle_beta   90.00
_cell.angle_gamma   90.00
#
_symmetry.space_group_name_H-M   'P 1'
#
loop_
_entity.id
_entity.type
_entity.pdbx_description
1 polymer ?
#
loop_
_entity_poly.entity_id
_entity_poly.type
_entity_poly.pdbx_seq_one_letter_code
_entity_poly.pdbx_strand_id
1 'polypeptide(L)'
;MQVSFNKRTIFPTVYRGQNKKGEDVTYLSTTVLSPQKFNLTAMPGMMPVEQIQAILEECADNAQEVEIEFTEQQTKFGAQMQVFSVKPVPKKNPMESKA
;
A
#
# COMPACT_ATOMS: atom_id res chain seq x y z
N MET A 1 -8.26 22.85 26.20
CA MET A 1 -7.95 21.96 25.06
C MET A 1 -7.15 22.75 24.04
N GLN A 2 -5.88 22.42 23.86
CA GLN A 2 -5.06 23.04 22.80
C GLN A 2 -5.36 22.29 21.50
N VAL A 3 -5.90 22.99 20.51
CA VAL A 3 -6.20 22.41 19.20
C VAL A 3 -4.88 22.24 18.44
N SER A 4 -4.58 21.01 18.02
CA SER A 4 -3.45 20.71 17.14
C SER A 4 -3.94 20.67 15.69
N PHE A 5 -3.18 21.28 14.78
CA PHE A 5 -3.54 21.39 13.36
C PHE A 5 -2.62 20.51 12.50
N ASN A 6 -3.21 19.63 11.70
CA ASN A 6 -2.50 18.93 10.63
C ASN A 6 -2.51 19.79 9.36
N LYS A 7 -1.38 19.86 8.64
CA LYS A 7 -1.25 20.63 7.39
C LYS A 7 -0.98 19.70 6.21
N ARG A 8 -1.76 19.83 5.13
CA ARG A 8 -1.54 19.13 3.84
C ARG A 8 -2.05 20.00 2.68
N THR A 9 -1.36 19.92 1.54
CA THR A 9 -1.83 20.49 0.26
C THR A 9 -2.70 19.45 -0.44
N ILE A 10 -3.89 19.84 -0.90
CA ILE A 10 -4.86 18.94 -1.55
C ILE A 10 -5.36 19.56 -2.86
N PHE A 11 -5.91 18.73 -3.74
CA PHE A 11 -6.65 19.17 -4.93
C PHE A 11 -8.14 18.81 -4.77
N PRO A 12 -8.98 19.76 -4.32
CA PRO A 12 -10.36 19.46 -3.99
C PRO A 12 -11.22 19.28 -5.25
N THR A 13 -12.16 18.35 -5.18
CA THR A 13 -13.25 18.18 -6.13
C THR A 13 -14.57 18.58 -5.47
N VAL A 14 -15.46 19.19 -6.25
CA VAL A 14 -16.78 19.63 -5.79
C VAL A 14 -17.87 19.03 -6.65
N TYR A 15 -18.85 18.42 -6.01
CA TYR A 15 -20.12 18.05 -6.61
C TYR A 15 -21.20 19.00 -6.10
N ARG A 16 -21.99 19.58 -7.00
CA ARG A 16 -23.18 20.36 -6.69
C ARG A 16 -24.38 19.74 -7.38
N GLY A 17 -25.49 19.58 -6.67
CA GLY A 17 -26.71 19.03 -7.23
C GLY A 17 -27.85 19.11 -6.23
N GLN A 18 -28.92 18.36 -6.46
CA GLN A 18 -30.02 18.23 -5.51
C GLN A 18 -30.04 16.82 -4.90
N ASN A 19 -30.36 16.74 -3.61
CA ASN A 19 -30.61 15.45 -2.98
C ASN A 19 -31.98 14.89 -3.40
N LYS A 20 -32.30 13.68 -2.95
CA LYS A 20 -33.59 13.02 -3.26
C LYS A 20 -34.83 13.78 -2.74
N LYS A 21 -34.64 14.82 -1.92
CA LYS A 21 -35.71 15.69 -1.39
C LYS A 21 -35.81 17.03 -2.13
N GLY A 22 -34.98 17.25 -3.17
CA GLY A 22 -34.97 18.49 -3.95
C GLY A 22 -34.18 19.63 -3.32
N GLU A 23 -33.40 19.37 -2.26
CA GLU A 23 -32.58 20.39 -1.60
C GLU A 23 -31.21 20.48 -2.26
N ASP A 24 -30.71 21.69 -2.47
CA ASP A 24 -29.37 21.91 -3.01
C ASP A 24 -28.30 21.37 -2.05
N VAL A 25 -27.42 20.53 -2.58
CA VAL A 25 -26.30 19.92 -1.85
C VAL A 25 -24.97 20.24 -2.52
N THR A 26 -23.96 20.46 -1.69
CA THR A 26 -22.57 20.58 -2.11
C THR A 26 -21.74 19.54 -1.36
N TYR A 27 -21.13 18.61 -2.11
CA TYR A 27 -20.19 17.63 -1.55
C TYR A 27 -18.77 18.00 -1.98
N LEU A 28 -17.85 18.06 -1.01
CA LEU A 28 -16.43 18.30 -1.22
C LEU A 28 -15.67 17.01 -0.97
N SER A 29 -14.78 16.65 -1.87
CA SER A 29 -13.91 15.48 -1.75
C SER A 29 -12.51 15.81 -2.25
N THR A 30 -11.53 14.98 -1.90
CA THR A 30 -10.18 15.03 -2.48
C THR A 30 -9.61 13.62 -2.41
N THR A 31 -8.83 13.23 -3.40
CA THR A 31 -8.04 12.01 -3.33
C THR A 31 -6.64 12.36 -2.85
N VAL A 32 -6.13 11.62 -1.86
CA VAL A 32 -4.77 11.80 -1.36
C VAL A 32 -4.03 10.48 -1.48
N LEU A 33 -2.93 10.49 -2.22
CA LEU A 33 -1.97 9.40 -2.25
C LEU A 33 -0.96 9.66 -1.13
N SER A 34 -1.04 8.85 -0.06
CA SER A 34 -0.12 8.93 1.06
C SER A 34 0.74 7.67 1.11
N PRO A 35 2.07 7.79 1.28
CA PRO A 35 2.91 6.64 1.57
C PRO A 35 2.37 5.89 2.78
N GLN A 36 2.20 4.58 2.63
CA GLN A 36 1.85 3.69 3.72
C GLN A 36 3.05 2.80 4.04
N LYS A 37 3.29 2.61 5.34
CA LYS A 37 4.29 1.67 5.82
C LYS A 37 3.56 0.48 6.42
N PHE A 38 3.93 -0.72 5.95
CA PHE A 38 3.47 -1.98 6.50
C PHE A 38 4.64 -2.74 7.12
N ASN A 39 4.36 -3.49 8.17
CA ASN A 39 5.27 -4.53 8.63
C ASN A 39 5.01 -5.81 7.82
N LEU A 40 6.05 -6.55 7.49
CA LEU A 40 5.91 -7.85 6.82
C LEU A 40 6.05 -8.98 7.86
N THR A 41 5.23 -10.01 7.73
CA THR A 41 5.35 -11.22 8.56
C THR A 41 5.11 -12.44 7.71
N ALA A 42 6.10 -13.32 7.64
CA ALA A 42 6.00 -14.57 6.93
C ALA A 42 5.05 -15.51 7.66
N MET A 43 4.11 -16.08 6.92
CA MET A 43 3.08 -16.98 7.42
C MET A 43 3.19 -18.34 6.72
N PRO A 44 2.95 -19.45 7.43
CA PRO A 44 2.92 -20.76 6.82
C PRO A 44 1.74 -20.88 5.84
N GLY A 45 1.94 -21.60 4.74
CA GLY A 45 0.89 -21.85 3.76
C GLY A 45 1.43 -22.28 2.41
N MET A 46 1.55 -21.34 1.48
CA MET A 46 1.92 -21.60 0.09
C MET A 46 3.43 -21.81 -0.09
N MET A 47 4.23 -21.29 0.82
CA MET A 47 5.68 -21.45 0.88
C MET A 47 6.13 -21.64 2.35
N PRO A 48 7.22 -22.38 2.62
CA PRO A 48 7.82 -22.45 3.96
C PRO A 48 8.21 -21.07 4.47
N VAL A 49 8.01 -20.82 5.77
CA VAL A 49 8.27 -19.51 6.40
C VAL A 49 9.74 -19.10 6.24
N GLU A 50 10.65 -20.05 6.44
CA GLU A 50 12.09 -19.84 6.34
C GLU A 50 12.49 -19.46 4.91
N GLN A 51 11.84 -20.06 3.91
CA GLN A 51 12.08 -19.75 2.51
C GLN A 51 11.57 -18.35 2.15
N ILE A 52 10.39 -17.96 2.65
CA ILE A 52 9.85 -16.61 2.45
C ILE A 52 10.81 -15.57 3.05
N GLN A 53 11.27 -15.80 4.28
CA GLN A 53 12.21 -14.91 4.97
C GLN A 53 13.52 -14.79 4.19
N ALA A 54 14.12 -15.91 3.80
CA ALA A 54 15.38 -15.91 3.06
C ALA A 54 15.28 -15.13 1.73
N ILE A 55 14.20 -15.32 0.97
CA ILE A 55 13.99 -14.60 -0.30
C ILE A 55 13.82 -13.09 -0.04
N LEU A 56 13.05 -12.71 0.97
CA LEU A 56 12.83 -11.29 1.29
C LEU A 56 14.13 -10.61 1.75
N GLU A 57 14.94 -11.29 2.57
CA GLU A 57 16.24 -10.80 3.01
C GLU A 57 17.22 -10.65 1.83
N GLU A 58 17.36 -11.69 1.01
CA GLU A 58 18.22 -11.65 -0.18
C GLU A 58 17.79 -10.54 -1.15
N CYS A 59 16.48 -10.37 -1.39
CA CYS A 59 15.99 -9.31 -2.28
C CYS A 59 16.18 -7.92 -1.68
N ALA A 60 16.07 -7.76 -0.36
CA ALA A 60 16.35 -6.50 0.32
C ALA A 60 17.82 -6.10 0.17
N ASP A 61 18.75 -7.02 0.40
CA ASP A 61 20.19 -6.80 0.24
C ASP A 61 20.57 -6.46 -1.22
N ASN A 62 19.87 -7.07 -2.17
CA ASN A 62 20.12 -6.88 -3.60
C ASN A 62 19.34 -5.71 -4.25
N ALA A 63 18.57 -4.95 -3.47
CA ALA A 63 17.64 -3.93 -3.95
C ALA A 63 16.76 -4.44 -5.12
N GLN A 64 16.18 -5.62 -4.93
CA GLN A 64 15.35 -6.30 -5.91
C GLN A 64 13.88 -6.28 -5.48
N GLU A 65 13.00 -6.02 -6.43
CA GLU A 65 11.55 -6.06 -6.21
C GLU A 65 11.07 -7.50 -6.06
N VAL A 66 9.99 -7.68 -5.31
CA VAL A 66 9.33 -8.98 -5.11
C VAL A 66 7.83 -8.84 -5.34
N GLU A 67 7.23 -9.90 -5.88
CA GLU A 67 5.79 -10.10 -5.87
C GLU A 67 5.42 -10.98 -4.67
N ILE A 68 4.38 -10.59 -3.93
CA ILE A 68 3.93 -11.30 -2.71
C ILE A 68 2.45 -11.64 -2.80
N GLU A 69 2.09 -12.79 -2.24
CA GLU A 69 0.70 -13.13 -1.93
C GLU A 69 0.48 -12.95 -0.42
N PHE A 70 -0.43 -12.05 -0.04
CA PHE A 70 -0.59 -11.65 1.35
C PHE A 70 -2.04 -11.33 1.74
N THR A 71 -2.30 -11.31 3.04
CA THR A 71 -3.49 -10.69 3.63
C THR A 71 -3.08 -9.52 4.51
N GLU A 72 -3.95 -8.49 4.62
CA GLU A 72 -3.71 -7.36 5.50
C GLU A 72 -4.32 -7.60 6.89
N GLN A 73 -3.57 -7.22 7.93
CA GLN A 73 -4.05 -7.22 9.31
C GLN A 73 -3.66 -5.92 10.01
N GLN A 74 -4.60 -5.33 10.75
CA GLN A 74 -4.30 -4.23 11.65
C GLN A 74 -3.84 -4.76 13.01
N THR A 75 -2.63 -4.39 13.44
CA THR A 75 -2.09 -4.75 14.75
C THR A 75 -1.97 -3.52 15.65
N LYS A 76 -1.62 -3.74 16.93
CA LYS A 76 -1.29 -2.67 17.89
C LYS A 76 -0.08 -1.83 17.45
N PHE A 77 0.77 -2.36 16.56
CA PHE A 77 1.99 -1.70 16.07
C PHE A 77 1.83 -1.11 14.67
N GLY A 78 0.61 -1.11 14.12
CA GLY A 78 0.31 -0.62 12.78
C GLY A 78 -0.19 -1.71 11.84
N ALA A 79 -0.35 -1.32 10.58
CA ALA A 79 -0.77 -2.23 9.52
C ALA A 79 0.33 -3.24 9.19
N GLN A 80 -0.07 -4.48 8.96
CA GLN A 80 0.82 -5.61 8.72
C GLN A 80 0.34 -6.38 7.48
N MET A 81 1.28 -6.84 6.67
CA MET A 81 1.05 -7.78 5.58
C MET A 81 1.53 -9.16 6.01
N GLN A 82 0.60 -10.10 6.08
CA GLN A 82 0.86 -11.52 6.34
C GLN A 82 1.17 -12.22 5.02
N VAL A 83 2.45 -12.51 4.77
CA VAL A 83 2.97 -13.00 3.48
C VAL A 83 2.98 -14.52 3.47
N PHE A 84 2.33 -15.14 2.48
CA PHE A 84 2.21 -16.60 2.33
C PHE A 84 3.08 -17.16 1.20
N SER A 85 3.47 -16.32 0.24
CA SER A 85 4.42 -16.64 -0.82
C SER A 85 5.13 -15.37 -1.29
N VAL A 86 6.34 -15.53 -1.85
CA VAL A 86 7.14 -14.44 -2.39
C VAL A 86 7.90 -14.92 -3.62
N LYS A 87 7.99 -14.08 -4.64
CA LYS A 87 8.78 -14.34 -5.85
C LYS A 87 9.60 -13.11 -6.23
N PRO A 88 10.93 -13.24 -6.43
CA PRO A 88 11.73 -12.15 -6.95
C PRO A 88 11.26 -11.74 -8.34
N VAL A 89 11.10 -10.44 -8.56
CA VAL A 89 10.83 -9.87 -9.89
C VAL A 89 12.17 -9.74 -10.62
N PRO A 90 12.29 -10.23 -11.86
CA PRO A 90 13.52 -10.05 -12.63
C PRO A 90 13.90 -8.57 -12.74
N LYS A 91 15.17 -8.25 -12.46
CA LYS A 91 15.67 -6.88 -12.65
C LYS A 91 15.50 -6.51 -14.13
N LYS A 92 14.80 -5.41 -14.42
CA LYS A 92 14.68 -4.92 -15.80
C LYS A 92 16.07 -4.64 -16.34
N ASN A 93 16.49 -5.40 -17.35
CA ASN A 93 17.70 -5.06 -18.09
C ASN A 93 17.41 -3.79 -18.92
N PRO A 94 18.30 -2.78 -18.92
CA PRO A 94 18.12 -1.55 -19.69
C PRO A 94 17.90 -1.75 -21.20
N MET A 95 18.14 -2.95 -21.73
CA MET A 95 18.06 -3.27 -23.16
C MET A 95 16.67 -3.71 -23.65
N GLU A 96 15.73 -4.08 -22.77
CA GLU A 96 14.43 -4.63 -23.20
C GLU A 96 13.35 -3.59 -23.48
N SER A 97 13.60 -2.29 -23.22
CA SER A 97 12.62 -1.21 -23.44
C SER A 97 12.66 -0.59 -24.85
N LYS A 98 13.14 -1.33 -25.86
CA LYS A 98 13.03 -0.92 -27.26
C LYS A 98 12.50 -2.07 -28.12
N ALA A 99 11.18 -2.14 -28.24
CA ALA A 99 10.48 -2.80 -29.34
C ALA A 99 9.23 -1.98 -29.67
#